data_AF-A0A1B2IXD3-F1
#
_entry.id   AF-A0A1B2IXD3-F1
#
_cell.length_a   1.000
_cell.length_b   1.000
_cell.length_c   1.000
_cell.angle_alpha   90.00
_cell.angle_beta   90.00
_cell.angle_gamma   90.00
#
_symmetry.space_group_name_H-M   'P 1'
#
loop_
_entity.id
_entity.type
_entity.pdbx_description
1 polymer ?
#
loop_
_entity_poly.entity_id
_entity_poly.type
_entity_poly.pdbx_seq_one_letter_code
_entity_poly.pdbx_strand_id
1 'polypeptide(L)'
;MTDKKVTLDGNDVLHFPTGDIPLETLRVLLNTLPFEVDFVDATDHFKWFTDDGNRIFSRTQKQVGEEVLECHPKQASDKVEQILKEFHAGTRDQFEFWLPLKGKMVYISYFAIRDEDGKYLGCFEFTGDIAHLQSIKGTKILENSRDITVDKK
;
A
#
# COMPACT_ATOMS: atom_id res chain seq x y z
N MET A 1 -4.64 31.47 -0.27
CA MET A 1 -4.05 30.63 -1.34
C MET A 1 -5.20 29.84 -1.91
N THR A 2 -5.43 29.86 -3.22
CA THR A 2 -6.54 29.13 -3.84
C THR A 2 -6.36 27.63 -3.62
N ASP A 3 -7.31 26.98 -2.95
CA ASP A 3 -7.47 25.52 -2.90
C ASP A 3 -7.44 24.97 -4.31
N LYS A 4 -6.29 24.41 -4.70
CA LYS A 4 -6.22 23.64 -5.94
C LYS A 4 -6.84 22.28 -5.63
N LYS A 5 -8.12 22.13 -5.95
CA LYS A 5 -8.82 20.85 -5.83
C LYS A 5 -8.23 19.83 -6.81
N VAL A 6 -8.18 18.57 -6.38
CA VAL A 6 -7.90 17.44 -7.28
C VAL A 6 -9.06 17.32 -8.27
N THR A 7 -8.78 17.24 -9.56
CA THR A 7 -9.80 17.07 -10.61
C THR A 7 -9.43 15.96 -11.57
N LEU A 8 -10.44 15.26 -12.10
CA LEU A 8 -10.31 14.32 -13.22
C LEU A 8 -10.87 15.00 -14.48
N ASP A 9 -10.08 15.09 -15.54
CA ASP A 9 -10.53 15.68 -16.81
C ASP A 9 -11.22 14.64 -17.74
N GLY A 10 -11.67 15.10 -18.91
CA GLY A 10 -12.31 14.24 -19.91
C GLY A 10 -11.37 13.27 -20.65
N ASN A 11 -10.07 13.30 -20.35
CA ASN A 11 -9.06 12.43 -20.94
C ASN A 11 -8.46 11.46 -19.91
N ASP A 12 -9.17 11.25 -18.79
CA ASP A 12 -8.73 10.39 -17.69
C ASP A 12 -7.39 10.82 -17.06
N VAL A 13 -7.15 12.13 -16.96
CA VAL A 13 -5.97 12.70 -16.27
C VAL A 13 -6.38 13.26 -14.91
N LEU A 14 -5.70 12.77 -13.86
CA LEU A 14 -5.79 13.35 -12.52
C LEU A 14 -4.86 14.55 -12.41
N HIS A 15 -5.45 15.70 -12.10
CA HIS A 15 -4.75 16.95 -11.84
C HIS A 15 -4.62 17.17 -10.34
N PHE A 16 -3.37 17.23 -9.86
CA PHE A 16 -3.02 17.54 -8.48
C PHE A 16 -2.42 18.95 -8.39
N PRO A 17 -2.37 19.55 -7.19
CA PRO A 17 -1.61 20.78 -6.97
C PRO A 17 -0.13 20.68 -7.40
N THR A 18 0.43 19.47 -7.38
CA THR A 18 1.84 19.14 -7.63
C THR A 18 2.12 18.59 -9.02
N GLY A 19 1.13 18.49 -9.90
CA GLY A 19 1.30 17.99 -11.26
C GLY A 19 0.16 17.08 -11.71
N ASP A 20 0.32 16.46 -12.87
CA ASP A 20 -0.74 15.70 -13.54
C ASP A 20 -0.28 14.26 -13.79
N ILE A 21 -1.20 13.30 -13.64
CA ILE A 21 -0.93 11.88 -13.93
C ILE A 21 -2.13 11.24 -14.65
N PRO A 22 -1.93 10.61 -15.83
CA PRO A 22 -2.96 9.80 -16.45
C PRO A 22 -3.35 8.62 -15.54
N LEU A 23 -4.64 8.29 -15.47
CA LEU A 23 -5.13 7.19 -14.63
C LEU A 23 -4.44 5.85 -14.94
N GLU A 24 -4.18 5.57 -16.22
CA GLU A 24 -3.47 4.37 -16.63
C GLU A 24 -2.02 4.35 -16.12
N THR A 25 -1.34 5.50 -16.11
CA THR A 25 0.01 5.63 -15.54
C THR A 25 -0.01 5.41 -14.03
N LEU A 26 -1.00 5.97 -13.31
CA LEU A 26 -1.16 5.75 -11.87
C LEU A 26 -1.38 4.26 -11.56
N ARG A 27 -2.24 3.58 -12.34
CA ARG A 27 -2.49 2.14 -12.20
C ARG A 27 -1.21 1.31 -12.36
N VAL A 28 -0.38 1.64 -13.34
CA VAL A 28 0.90 0.95 -13.56
C VAL A 28 1.89 1.29 -12.44
N LEU A 29 2.03 2.56 -12.07
CA LEU A 29 2.93 3.02 -11.00
C LEU A 29 2.66 2.29 -9.68
N LEU A 30 1.39 2.14 -9.29
CA LEU A 30 1.04 1.45 -8.06
C LEU A 30 1.48 -0.02 -8.08
N ASN A 31 1.42 -0.69 -9.24
CA ASN A 31 1.89 -2.07 -9.42
C ASN A 31 3.43 -2.19 -9.56
N THR A 32 4.17 -1.09 -9.72
CA THR A 32 5.65 -1.13 -9.76
C THR A 32 6.29 -0.88 -8.40
N LEU A 33 5.51 -0.52 -7.38
CA LEU A 33 6.01 -0.37 -6.02
C LEU A 33 6.55 -1.73 -5.52
N PRO A 34 7.68 -1.77 -4.78
CA PRO A 34 8.25 -3.00 -4.24
C PRO A 34 7.48 -3.51 -3.00
N PHE A 35 6.20 -3.13 -2.87
CA PHE A 35 5.31 -3.46 -1.78
C PHE A 35 3.93 -3.80 -2.34
N GLU A 36 3.32 -4.83 -1.79
CA GLU A 36 1.89 -5.08 -1.88
C GLU A 36 1.14 -3.96 -1.21
N VAL A 37 0.07 -3.53 -1.87
CA VAL A 37 -0.82 -2.51 -1.35
C VAL A 37 -2.23 -3.06 -1.34
N ASP A 38 -2.91 -2.83 -0.24
CA ASP A 38 -4.33 -3.13 -0.02
C ASP A 38 -5.04 -1.86 0.47
N PHE A 39 -6.23 -1.59 -0.06
CA PHE A 39 -7.07 -0.46 0.34
C PHE A 39 -8.42 -0.96 0.86
N VAL A 40 -8.76 -0.50 2.06
CA VAL A 40 -10.03 -0.68 2.74
C VAL A 40 -10.67 0.68 2.92
N ASP A 41 -11.93 0.86 2.56
CA ASP A 41 -12.59 2.17 2.67
C ASP A 41 -12.99 2.53 4.11
N ALA A 42 -13.54 3.73 4.28
CA ALA A 42 -14.04 4.22 5.56
C ALA A 42 -15.23 3.42 6.13
N THR A 43 -15.73 2.41 5.43
CA THR A 43 -16.78 1.50 5.92
C THR A 43 -16.25 0.10 6.19
N ASP A 44 -14.92 -0.06 6.25
CA ASP A 44 -14.22 -1.32 6.53
C ASP A 44 -14.42 -2.41 5.46
N HIS A 45 -14.72 -2.01 4.22
CA HIS A 45 -14.83 -2.93 3.08
C HIS A 45 -13.56 -2.90 2.24
N PHE A 46 -13.04 -4.08 1.89
CA PHE A 46 -11.87 -4.21 1.02
C PHE A 46 -12.23 -3.74 -0.40
N LYS A 47 -11.50 -2.76 -0.95
CA LYS A 47 -11.87 -2.13 -2.24
C LYS A 47 -10.90 -2.40 -3.36
N TRP A 48 -9.62 -2.52 -3.05
CA TRP A 48 -8.61 -2.55 -4.09
C TRP A 48 -7.28 -3.10 -3.57
N PHE A 49 -6.50 -3.67 -4.47
CA PHE A 49 -5.15 -4.14 -4.20
C PHE A 49 -4.27 -4.04 -5.45
N THR A 50 -2.95 -3.92 -5.27
CA THR A 50 -1.97 -4.11 -6.35
C THR A 50 -1.80 -5.59 -6.65
N ASP A 51 -1.52 -5.97 -7.90
CA ASP A 51 -1.24 -7.36 -8.23
C ASP A 51 -0.22 -7.45 -9.35
N ASP A 52 1.03 -7.69 -8.96
CA ASP A 52 2.16 -7.93 -9.87
C ASP A 52 2.38 -9.44 -10.12
N GLY A 53 1.54 -10.30 -9.54
CA GLY A 53 1.67 -11.76 -9.60
C GLY A 53 2.66 -12.37 -8.60
N ASN A 54 3.37 -11.59 -7.79
CA ASN A 54 4.41 -12.06 -6.86
C ASN A 54 4.10 -11.78 -5.38
N ARG A 55 2.83 -11.52 -5.06
CA ARG A 55 2.38 -11.22 -3.69
C ARG A 55 2.71 -12.31 -2.68
N ILE A 56 3.15 -11.89 -1.50
CA ILE A 56 3.33 -12.68 -0.28
C ILE A 56 1.95 -13.13 0.24
N PHE A 57 0.97 -12.23 0.27
CA PHE A 57 -0.41 -12.53 0.61
C PHE A 57 -1.30 -12.47 -0.64
N SER A 58 -1.77 -13.64 -1.05
CA SER A 58 -2.64 -13.78 -2.21
C SER A 58 -3.97 -13.07 -1.98
N ARG A 59 -4.41 -12.31 -2.98
CA ARG A 59 -5.73 -11.70 -3.04
C ARG A 59 -6.50 -12.25 -4.23
N THR A 60 -7.82 -12.21 -4.14
CA THR A 60 -8.70 -12.58 -5.25
C THR A 60 -9.72 -11.47 -5.47
N GLN A 61 -10.16 -11.30 -6.71
CA GLN A 61 -11.21 -10.33 -7.06
C GLN A 61 -12.53 -10.56 -6.32
N LYS A 62 -12.79 -11.78 -5.83
CA LYS A 62 -13.99 -12.09 -5.05
C LYS A 62 -14.02 -11.38 -3.70
N GLN A 63 -12.86 -11.09 -3.12
CA GLN A 63 -12.76 -10.40 -1.83
C GLN A 63 -13.09 -8.91 -1.94
N VAL A 64 -13.05 -8.34 -3.15
CA VAL A 64 -13.37 -6.92 -3.36
C VAL A 64 -14.85 -6.70 -3.05
N GLY A 65 -15.10 -5.85 -2.07
CA GLY A 65 -16.41 -5.54 -1.54
C GLY A 65 -16.80 -6.35 -0.30
N GLU A 66 -15.99 -7.32 0.14
CA GLU A 66 -16.22 -8.00 1.42
C GLU A 66 -15.80 -7.10 2.60
N GLU A 67 -16.45 -7.29 3.75
CA GLU A 67 -15.98 -6.73 5.01
C GLU A 67 -14.59 -7.28 5.32
N VAL A 68 -13.65 -6.41 5.69
CA VAL A 68 -12.25 -6.79 5.86
C VAL A 68 -12.06 -7.87 6.94
N LEU A 69 -12.93 -7.92 7.95
CA LEU A 69 -12.88 -8.96 8.98
C LEU A 69 -13.20 -10.36 8.43
N GLU A 70 -14.08 -10.46 7.43
CA GLU A 70 -14.41 -11.73 6.76
C GLU A 70 -13.27 -12.24 5.86
N CYS A 71 -12.37 -11.35 5.44
CA CYS A 71 -11.16 -11.71 4.70
C CYS A 71 -10.08 -12.36 5.58
N HIS A 72 -10.24 -12.40 6.91
CA HIS A 72 -9.20 -12.84 7.84
C HIS A 72 -9.63 -14.05 8.69
N PRO A 73 -8.71 -14.96 9.03
CA PRO A 73 -8.99 -16.00 10.00
C PRO A 73 -9.21 -15.39 11.39
N LYS A 74 -10.04 -16.05 12.21
CA LYS A 74 -10.40 -15.61 13.57
C LYS A 74 -9.20 -15.25 14.47
N GLN A 75 -8.05 -15.89 14.27
CA GLN A 75 -6.86 -15.60 15.07
C GLN A 75 -6.27 -14.21 14.79
N ALA A 76 -6.53 -13.63 13.62
CA ALA A 76 -6.06 -12.30 13.22
C ALA A 76 -7.17 -11.23 13.32
N SER A 77 -8.45 -11.62 13.28
CA SER A 77 -9.60 -10.69 13.26
C SER A 77 -9.61 -9.73 14.44
N ASP A 78 -9.34 -10.20 15.66
CA ASP A 78 -9.35 -9.34 16.87
C ASP A 78 -8.32 -8.20 16.76
N LYS A 79 -7.18 -8.47 16.12
CA LYS A 79 -6.12 -7.47 15.93
C LYS A 79 -6.49 -6.48 14.83
N VAL A 80 -7.06 -6.97 13.73
CA VAL A 80 -7.55 -6.12 12.64
C VAL A 80 -8.67 -5.21 13.13
N GLU A 81 -9.63 -5.74 13.89
CA GLU A 81 -10.72 -4.96 14.49
C GLU A 81 -10.18 -3.86 15.42
N GLN A 82 -9.18 -4.17 16.25
CA GLN A 82 -8.51 -3.17 17.08
C GLN A 82 -7.89 -2.04 16.24
N ILE A 83 -7.16 -2.38 15.17
CA ILE A 83 -6.51 -1.39 14.29
C ILE A 83 -7.54 -0.46 13.66
N LEU A 84 -8.61 -1.03 13.07
CA LEU A 84 -9.67 -0.24 12.45
C LEU A 84 -10.34 0.68 13.48
N LYS A 85 -10.66 0.17 14.66
CA LYS A 85 -11.27 0.98 15.74
C LYS A 85 -10.37 2.16 16.14
N GLU A 86 -9.07 1.95 16.29
CA GLU A 86 -8.12 3.03 16.62
C GLU A 86 -8.01 4.06 15.49
N PHE A 87 -8.06 3.61 14.23
CA PHE A 87 -8.03 4.49 13.06
C PHE A 87 -9.32 5.32 12.92
N HIS A 88 -10.49 4.71 13.06
CA HIS A 88 -11.77 5.41 13.09
C HIS A 88 -11.83 6.44 14.22
N ALA A 89 -11.34 6.08 15.41
CA ALA A 89 -11.34 6.96 16.58
C ALA A 89 -10.31 8.11 16.49
N GLY A 90 -9.38 8.08 15.53
CA GLY A 90 -8.30 9.06 15.45
C GLY A 90 -7.26 8.94 16.56
N THR A 91 -7.22 7.82 17.29
CA THR A 91 -6.26 7.61 18.38
C THR A 91 -4.93 7.06 17.89
N ARG A 92 -4.87 6.62 16.63
CA ARG A 92 -3.68 6.12 15.97
C ARG A 92 -3.79 6.30 14.46
N ASP A 93 -2.68 6.61 13.81
CA ASP A 93 -2.62 6.75 12.34
C ASP A 93 -1.74 5.71 11.65
N GLN A 94 -0.92 4.97 12.40
CA GLN A 94 -0.04 3.94 11.84
C GLN A 94 0.14 2.75 12.79
N PHE A 95 0.09 1.54 12.24
CA PHE A 95 0.48 0.30 12.93
C PHE A 95 1.48 -0.45 12.06
N GLU A 96 2.65 -0.80 12.59
CA GLU A 96 3.67 -1.55 11.84
C GLU A 96 4.19 -2.74 12.63
N PHE A 97 4.58 -3.79 11.91
CA PHE A 97 5.31 -4.92 12.46
C PHE A 97 6.09 -5.65 11.35
N TRP A 98 7.03 -6.49 11.77
CA TRP A 98 7.81 -7.32 10.86
C TRP A 98 8.01 -8.72 11.44
N LEU A 99 8.06 -9.71 10.56
CA LEU A 99 8.18 -11.11 10.94
C LEU A 99 8.86 -11.95 9.86
N PRO A 100 9.61 -13.00 10.23
CA PRO A 100 10.04 -14.00 9.28
C PRO A 100 8.83 -14.81 8.79
N LEU A 101 8.59 -14.83 7.49
CA LEU A 101 7.48 -15.56 6.88
C LEU A 101 7.89 -16.06 5.48
N LYS A 102 7.62 -17.33 5.17
CA LYS A 102 7.94 -17.96 3.87
C LYS A 102 9.41 -17.75 3.42
N GLY A 103 10.35 -17.74 4.36
CA GLY A 103 11.79 -17.52 4.08
C GLY A 103 12.19 -16.07 3.81
N LYS A 104 11.27 -15.11 3.98
CA LYS A 104 11.46 -13.67 3.79
C LYS A 104 11.39 -12.94 5.13
N MET A 105 11.95 -11.73 5.22
CA MET A 105 11.67 -10.82 6.33
C MET A 105 10.56 -9.87 5.89
N VAL A 106 9.33 -10.18 6.30
CA VAL A 106 8.14 -9.46 5.85
C VAL A 106 7.89 -8.28 6.77
N TYR A 107 7.76 -7.10 6.19
CA TYR A 107 7.32 -5.88 6.85
C TYR A 107 5.88 -5.59 6.46
N ILE A 108 5.04 -5.27 7.43
CA ILE A 108 3.63 -4.95 7.25
C ILE A 108 3.33 -3.64 7.99
N SER A 109 2.69 -2.69 7.31
CA SER A 109 2.29 -1.43 7.91
C SER A 109 0.91 -0.99 7.43
N TYR A 110 0.05 -0.68 8.40
CA TYR A 110 -1.28 -0.11 8.20
C TYR A 110 -1.24 1.38 8.47
N PHE A 111 -1.95 2.16 7.66
CA PHE A 111 -2.05 3.61 7.76
C PHE A 111 -3.52 4.04 7.72
N ALA A 112 -3.92 4.92 8.62
CA ALA A 112 -5.19 5.63 8.50
C ALA A 112 -5.07 6.68 7.39
N ILE A 113 -5.98 6.62 6.41
CA ILE A 113 -6.09 7.64 5.36
C ILE A 113 -7.08 8.70 5.84
N ARG A 114 -6.67 9.96 5.80
CA ARG A 114 -7.53 11.11 6.11
C ARG A 114 -7.38 12.18 5.05
N ASP A 115 -8.44 12.95 4.81
CA ASP A 115 -8.34 14.17 4.01
C ASP A 115 -7.75 15.34 4.82
N GLU A 116 -7.62 16.50 4.18
CA GLU A 116 -7.08 17.73 4.78
C GLU A 116 -7.93 18.24 5.97
N ASP A 117 -9.22 17.89 6.02
CA ASP A 117 -10.13 18.20 7.13
C ASP A 117 -10.08 17.15 8.25
N GLY A 118 -9.22 16.13 8.13
CA GLY A 118 -9.05 15.05 9.10
C GLY A 118 -10.13 13.96 9.02
N LYS A 119 -11.01 14.00 8.01
CA LYS A 119 -12.05 12.98 7.83
C LYS A 119 -11.39 11.65 7.43
N TYR A 120 -11.74 10.59 8.14
CA TYR A 120 -11.28 9.24 7.82
C TYR A 120 -11.83 8.77 6.46
N LEU A 121 -10.93 8.36 5.57
CA LEU A 121 -11.23 7.86 4.22
C LEU A 121 -11.05 6.35 4.10
N GLY A 122 -10.39 5.72 5.07
CA GLY A 122 -10.16 4.28 5.10
C GLY A 122 -8.77 3.91 5.62
N CYS A 123 -8.42 2.65 5.44
CA CYS A 123 -7.15 2.07 5.84
C CYS A 123 -6.37 1.64 4.61
N PHE A 124 -5.08 1.98 4.61
CA PHE A 124 -4.10 1.52 3.64
C PHE A 124 -3.19 0.50 4.31
N GLU A 125 -2.91 -0.65 3.68
CA GLU A 125 -1.90 -1.61 4.12
C GLU A 125 -0.77 -1.72 3.10
N PHE A 126 0.48 -1.68 3.57
CA PHE A 126 1.68 -2.05 2.83
C PHE A 126 2.22 -3.39 3.36
N THR A 127 2.55 -4.31 2.47
CA THR A 127 3.31 -5.53 2.80
C THR A 127 4.51 -5.69 1.87
N GLY A 128 5.69 -6.05 2.37
CA GLY A 128 6.80 -6.41 1.49
C GLY A 128 7.97 -7.09 2.16
N ASP A 129 8.86 -7.64 1.34
CA ASP A 129 10.11 -8.26 1.79
C ASP A 129 11.20 -7.22 1.94
N ILE A 130 11.66 -7.01 3.17
CA ILE A 130 12.70 -6.03 3.50
C ILE A 130 14.07 -6.67 3.68
N ALA A 131 14.25 -7.96 3.38
CA ALA A 131 15.53 -8.65 3.53
C ALA A 131 16.65 -7.96 2.74
N HIS A 132 16.36 -7.49 1.51
CA HIS A 132 17.33 -6.71 0.75
C HIS A 132 17.69 -5.40 1.47
N LEU A 133 16.70 -4.63 1.93
CA LEU A 133 16.92 -3.37 2.61
C LEU A 133 17.77 -3.54 3.88
N GLN A 134 17.50 -4.59 4.67
CA GLN A 134 18.29 -4.93 5.86
C GLN A 134 19.74 -5.34 5.54
N SER A 135 19.97 -5.88 4.35
CA SER A 135 21.31 -6.30 3.89
C SER A 135 22.19 -5.14 3.42
N ILE A 136 21.60 -3.98 3.10
CA ILE A 136 22.35 -2.82 2.58
C ILE A 136 23.35 -2.33 3.62
N LYS A 137 24.60 -2.19 3.18
CA LYS A 137 25.72 -1.63 3.96
C LYS A 137 26.50 -0.67 3.06
N GLY A 138 27.19 0.30 3.67
CA GLY A 138 28.01 1.26 2.93
C GLY A 138 27.17 2.22 2.08
N THR A 139 27.73 2.68 0.96
CA THR A 139 27.13 3.72 0.12
C THR A 139 27.16 3.30 -1.34
N LYS A 140 25.97 3.20 -1.95
CA LYS A 140 25.78 3.06 -3.39
C LYS A 140 25.17 4.36 -3.92
N ILE A 141 25.87 5.01 -4.84
CA ILE A 141 25.46 6.23 -5.55
C ILE A 141 25.39 5.95 -7.05
N LEU A 142 24.81 6.86 -7.84
CA LEU A 142 24.65 6.66 -9.27
C LEU A 142 25.99 6.41 -9.99
N GLU A 143 27.05 7.07 -9.55
CA GLU A 143 28.39 6.99 -10.14
C GLU A 143 29.06 5.63 -9.91
N ASN A 144 28.65 4.89 -8.87
CA ASN A 144 29.17 3.56 -8.56
C ASN A 144 28.12 2.44 -8.71
N SER A 145 26.93 2.76 -9.22
CA SER A 145 25.90 1.78 -9.54
C SER A 145 26.19 1.12 -10.88
N ARG A 146 27.11 0.15 -10.92
CA ARG A 146 27.14 -0.81 -12.03
C ARG A 146 26.07 -1.86 -11.76
N ASP A 147 25.16 -2.03 -12.70
CA ASP A 147 24.33 -3.23 -12.74
C ASP A 147 25.26 -4.42 -12.94
N ILE A 148 25.08 -5.48 -12.15
CA ILE A 148 25.61 -6.79 -12.50
C ILE A 148 24.85 -7.16 -13.77
N THR A 149 25.50 -7.03 -14.92
CA THR A 149 24.98 -7.53 -16.20
C THR A 149 24.50 -8.96 -15.98
N VAL A 150 23.20 -9.19 -16.12
CA VAL A 150 22.65 -10.53 -16.29
C VAL A 150 23.24 -11.02 -17.60
N ASP A 151 24.21 -11.94 -17.52
CA ASP A 151 24.67 -12.70 -18.67
C ASP A 151 23.43 -13.31 -19.33
N LYS A 152 23.06 -12.79 -20.50
CA LYS A 152 22.13 -13.47 -21.40
C LYS A 152 22.87 -14.71 -21.90
N LYS A 153 22.48 -15.88 -21.37
CA LYS A 153 22.64 -17.14 -22.09
C LYS A 153 21.56 -17.28 -23.16
#